data_AF-A0A0D2P1M9-F1
#
_entry.id   AF-A0A0D2P1M9-F1
#
_cell.length_a   1.000
_cell.length_b   1.000
_cell.length_c   1.000
_cell.angle_alpha   90.00
_cell.angle_beta   90.00
_cell.angle_gamma   90.00
#
_symmetry.space_group_name_H-M   'P 1'
#
loop_
_entity.id
_entity.type
_entity.pdbx_description
1 polymer ?
#
loop_
_entity_poly.entity_id
_entity_poly.type
_entity_poly.pdbx_seq_one_letter_code
_entity_poly.pdbx_strand_id
1 'polypeptide(L)'
;QARVATSAFHNSGQRLDPPCCHEDTRQAVLQEIFEWIVWDTTRKTWIAWLNGAAGGGKSAICQSVAELCIARGILVASFFFFRTDPTRNTILHLVATLAYQLVLLVPDIKDLIVGAIESNPLIFN
;
A
#
# COMPACT_ATOMS: atom_id res chain seq x y z
N GLN A 1 -5.34 -6.01 21.53
CA GLN A 1 -6.01 -5.10 20.57
C GLN A 1 -5.55 -5.48 19.17
N ALA A 2 -6.44 -5.56 18.18
CA ALA A 2 -6.05 -5.93 16.82
C ALA A 2 -5.04 -4.91 16.26
N ARG A 3 -3.86 -5.37 15.82
CA ARG A 3 -2.80 -4.51 15.28
C ARG A 3 -2.96 -4.24 13.78
N VAL A 4 -3.85 -4.97 13.10
CA VAL A 4 -4.15 -4.81 11.67
C VAL A 4 -5.23 -3.76 11.47
N ALA A 5 -5.00 -2.81 10.57
CA ALA A 5 -5.97 -1.80 10.14
C ALA A 5 -6.61 -2.23 8.81
N THR A 6 -7.70 -3.00 8.88
CA THR A 6 -8.45 -3.42 7.68
C THR A 6 -9.08 -2.26 6.91
N SER A 7 -9.27 -1.11 7.56
CA SER A 7 -9.68 0.15 6.92
C SER A 7 -8.65 0.71 5.93
N ALA A 8 -7.37 0.32 6.06
CA ALA A 8 -6.27 0.83 5.25
C ALA A 8 -6.08 0.07 3.92
N PHE A 9 -6.79 -1.04 3.70
CA PHE A 9 -6.64 -1.83 2.48
C PHE A 9 -7.11 -1.03 1.26
N HIS A 10 -6.57 -1.33 0.08
CA HIS A 10 -7.02 -0.71 -1.17
C HIS A 10 -8.52 -0.98 -1.46
N ASN A 11 -9.04 -2.14 -1.06
CA ASN A 11 -10.40 -2.62 -1.31
C ASN A 11 -11.31 -2.57 -0.07
N SER A 12 -10.94 -1.82 0.97
CA SER A 12 -11.74 -1.74 2.19
C SER A 12 -13.05 -1.00 1.94
N GLY A 13 -14.19 -1.58 2.32
CA GLY A 13 -15.51 -0.93 2.21
C GLY A 13 -15.65 0.33 3.08
N GLN A 14 -14.74 0.56 4.03
CA GLN A 14 -14.64 1.80 4.82
C GLN A 14 -13.99 2.95 4.04
N ARG A 15 -13.62 2.72 2.78
CA ARG A 15 -13.15 3.71 1.82
C ARG A 15 -14.23 3.99 0.80
N LEU A 16 -15.39 4.44 1.28
CA LEU A 16 -16.49 4.89 0.43
C LEU A 16 -15.95 5.96 -0.54
N ASP A 17 -16.11 5.72 -1.84
CA ASP A 17 -15.54 6.50 -2.96
C ASP A 17 -14.04 6.79 -2.79
N PRO A 18 -13.16 5.77 -2.93
CA PRO A 18 -11.73 6.03 -2.90
C PRO A 18 -11.40 7.00 -4.04
N PRO A 19 -10.56 8.02 -3.79
CA PRO A 19 -10.20 8.97 -4.83
C PRO A 19 -9.55 8.18 -5.96
N CYS A 20 -10.04 8.33 -7.19
CA CYS A 20 -9.49 7.68 -8.37
C CYS A 20 -9.31 8.74 -9.46
N CYS A 21 -8.31 8.57 -10.32
CA CYS A 21 -8.18 9.39 -11.51
C CYS A 21 -9.40 9.16 -12.43
N HIS A 22 -9.96 10.24 -12.98
CA HIS A 22 -10.95 10.11 -14.03
C HIS A 22 -10.34 9.39 -15.24
N GLU A 23 -11.19 8.68 -15.98
CA GLU A 23 -10.80 8.02 -17.24
C GLU A 23 -10.05 9.01 -18.15
N ASP A 24 -9.01 8.50 -18.81
CA ASP A 24 -8.12 9.25 -19.72
C ASP A 24 -7.39 10.47 -19.11
N THR A 25 -7.45 10.67 -17.79
CA THR A 25 -6.67 11.69 -17.10
C THR A 25 -5.40 11.10 -16.49
N ARG A 26 -4.35 11.94 -16.34
CA ARG A 26 -3.09 11.61 -15.64
C ARG A 26 -2.35 10.37 -16.19
N GLN A 27 -2.69 9.91 -17.40
CA GLN A 27 -2.15 8.72 -18.05
C GLN A 27 -0.62 8.69 -18.07
N ALA A 28 0.03 9.82 -18.41
CA ALA A 28 1.49 9.89 -18.44
C ALA A 28 2.13 9.56 -17.08
N VAL A 29 1.58 10.09 -15.98
CA VAL A 29 2.10 9.87 -14.63
C VAL A 29 1.77 8.45 -14.15
N LEU A 30 0.57 7.95 -14.45
CA LEU A 30 0.18 6.58 -14.11
C LEU A 30 1.09 5.57 -14.81
N GLN A 31 1.35 5.78 -16.09
CA GLN A 31 2.27 4.97 -16.88
C GLN A 31 3.67 5.05 -16.26
N GLU A 32 4.27 6.24 -16.12
CA GLU A 32 5.61 6.41 -15.55
C GLU A 32 5.81 5.66 -14.23
N ILE A 33 4.86 5.78 -13.30
CA ILE A 33 4.93 5.07 -12.00
C ILE A 33 4.83 3.55 -12.22
N PHE A 34 3.91 3.09 -13.08
CA PHE A 34 3.77 1.67 -13.37
C PHE A 34 5.03 1.09 -14.01
N GLU A 35 5.64 1.81 -14.96
CA GLU A 35 6.91 1.43 -15.58
C GLU A 35 8.01 1.30 -14.53
N TRP A 36 8.10 2.28 -13.61
CA TRP A 36 9.04 2.22 -12.49
C TRP A 36 8.82 1.00 -11.59
N ILE A 37 7.57 0.58 -11.38
CA ILE A 37 7.25 -0.62 -10.58
C ILE A 37 7.79 -1.89 -11.26
N VAL A 38 7.64 -2.03 -12.59
CA VAL A 38 7.89 -3.28 -13.31
C VAL A 38 9.27 -3.40 -13.96
N TRP A 39 9.97 -2.29 -14.28
CA TRP A 39 11.13 -2.32 -15.21
C TRP A 39 12.52 -2.07 -14.63
N ASP A 40 12.73 -2.06 -13.32
CA ASP A 40 14.08 -1.87 -12.78
C ASP A 40 14.79 -3.19 -12.41
N THR A 41 15.38 -3.86 -13.41
CA THR A 41 16.25 -5.04 -13.20
C THR A 41 17.53 -4.72 -12.43
N THR A 42 17.85 -3.42 -12.24
CA THR A 42 19.03 -2.92 -11.53
C THR A 42 18.68 -2.04 -10.33
N ARG A 43 17.47 -2.24 -9.78
CA ARG A 43 16.79 -1.42 -8.77
C ARG A 43 17.67 -0.43 -8.02
N LYS A 44 17.67 0.85 -8.46
CA LYS A 44 18.46 1.92 -7.81
C LYS A 44 17.78 2.48 -6.57
N THR A 45 16.44 2.48 -6.55
CA THR A 45 15.63 3.00 -5.44
C THR A 45 14.46 2.07 -5.13
N TRP A 46 14.04 2.04 -3.85
CA TRP A 46 12.97 1.16 -3.36
C TRP A 46 11.68 1.91 -3.04
N ILE A 47 11.71 3.25 -3.11
CA ILE A 47 10.60 4.14 -2.79
C ILE A 47 10.46 5.15 -3.92
N ALA A 48 9.29 5.18 -4.56
CA ALA A 48 8.89 6.26 -5.45
C ALA A 48 8.22 7.36 -4.64
N TRP A 49 8.66 8.61 -4.85
CA TRP A 49 8.09 9.77 -4.18
C TRP A 49 7.27 10.62 -5.15
N LEU A 50 5.94 10.49 -5.06
CA LEU A 50 5.01 11.38 -5.76
C LEU A 50 4.79 12.67 -4.95
N ASN A 51 5.32 13.79 -5.45
CA ASN A 51 5.14 15.12 -4.86
C ASN A 51 4.36 16.06 -5.79
N GLY A 52 3.81 17.15 -5.24
CA GLY A 52 3.03 18.11 -6.01
C GLY A 52 2.06 18.93 -5.14
N ALA A 53 1.41 19.91 -5.75
CA ALA A 53 0.52 20.86 -5.07
C ALA A 53 -0.59 20.19 -4.25
N ALA A 54 -1.02 20.83 -3.16
CA ALA A 54 -2.20 20.42 -2.42
C ALA A 54 -3.43 20.42 -3.36
N GLY A 55 -4.31 19.43 -3.22
CA GLY A 55 -5.44 19.25 -4.14
C GLY A 55 -5.08 18.69 -5.53
N GLY A 56 -3.79 18.50 -5.86
CA GLY A 56 -3.35 18.00 -7.17
C GLY A 56 -3.68 16.53 -7.49
N GLY A 57 -4.51 15.86 -6.67
CA GLY A 57 -4.95 14.48 -6.94
C GLY A 57 -3.94 13.37 -6.63
N LYS A 58 -2.90 13.62 -5.85
CA LYS A 58 -1.86 12.62 -5.53
C LYS A 58 -2.43 11.31 -4.95
N SER A 59 -3.38 11.41 -4.02
CA SER A 59 -4.04 10.22 -3.45
C SER A 59 -4.85 9.46 -4.50
N ALA A 60 -5.43 10.17 -5.48
CA ALA A 60 -6.14 9.57 -6.60
C ALA A 60 -5.18 8.79 -7.51
N ILE A 61 -4.03 9.39 -7.82
CA ILE A 61 -2.97 8.72 -8.59
C ILE A 61 -2.49 7.45 -7.87
N CYS A 62 -2.19 7.52 -6.58
CA CYS A 62 -1.75 6.34 -5.82
C CYS A 62 -2.81 5.22 -5.79
N GLN A 63 -4.09 5.58 -5.68
CA GLN A 63 -5.19 4.61 -5.75
C GLN A 63 -5.28 3.98 -7.14
N SER A 64 -5.28 4.77 -8.21
CA SER A 64 -5.33 4.25 -9.59
C SER A 64 -4.12 3.38 -9.93
N VAL A 65 -2.93 3.71 -9.42
CA VAL A 65 -1.74 2.84 -9.54
C VAL A 65 -1.94 1.51 -8.81
N ALA A 66 -2.51 1.53 -7.60
CA ALA A 66 -2.81 0.31 -6.87
C ALA A 66 -3.83 -0.56 -7.62
N GLU A 67 -4.89 0.04 -8.17
CA GLU A 67 -5.89 -0.62 -9.02
C GLU A 67 -5.27 -1.23 -10.28
N LEU A 68 -4.36 -0.50 -10.93
CA LEU A 68 -3.61 -1.02 -12.07
C LEU A 68 -2.72 -2.21 -11.67
N CYS A 69 -2.03 -2.14 -10.53
CA CYS A 69 -1.22 -3.25 -10.02
C CYS A 69 -2.06 -4.50 -9.69
N ILE A 70 -3.29 -4.31 -9.19
CA ILE A 70 -4.24 -5.40 -8.94
C ILE A 70 -4.69 -6.03 -10.25
N ALA A 71 -5.09 -5.21 -11.23
CA ALA A 71 -5.51 -5.68 -12.55
C ALA A 71 -4.40 -6.47 -13.26
N ARG A 72 -3.13 -6.17 -12.96
CA ARG A 72 -1.95 -6.88 -13.47
C ARG A 72 -1.49 -8.04 -12.60
N GLY A 73 -2.12 -8.28 -11.45
CA GLY A 73 -1.78 -9.37 -10.54
C GLY A 73 -0.42 -9.21 -9.82
N ILE A 74 0.07 -7.98 -9.68
CA ILE A 74 1.40 -7.70 -9.10
C ILE A 74 1.34 -6.97 -7.74
N LEU A 75 0.16 -6.54 -7.29
CA LEU A 75 0.03 -5.90 -5.99
C LEU A 75 0.21 -6.93 -4.86
N VAL A 76 1.22 -6.72 -4.02
CA VAL A 76 1.55 -7.64 -2.92
C VAL A 76 0.82 -7.26 -1.62
N ALA A 77 0.85 -5.99 -1.26
CA ALA A 77 0.20 -5.45 -0.07
C ALA A 77 -0.04 -3.95 -0.23
N SER A 78 -0.96 -3.40 0.54
CA SER A 78 -1.32 -1.98 0.46
C SER A 78 -1.62 -1.41 1.84
N PHE A 79 -1.31 -0.12 2.02
CA PHE A 79 -1.73 0.64 3.19
C PHE A 79 -1.97 2.09 2.78
N PHE A 80 -3.20 2.56 2.94
CA PHE A 80 -3.56 3.94 2.67
C PHE A 80 -3.77 4.68 3.97
N PHE A 81 -2.92 5.67 4.21
CA PHE A 81 -3.09 6.58 5.34
C PHE A 81 -4.30 7.49 5.12
N PHE A 82 -5.04 7.75 6.19
CA PHE A 82 -6.15 8.68 6.17
C PHE A 82 -6.23 9.48 7.47
N ARG A 83 -6.14 10.81 7.35
CA ARG A 83 -5.93 11.71 8.50
C ARG A 83 -6.99 11.58 9.60
N THR A 84 -8.24 11.38 9.21
CA THR A 84 -9.39 11.37 10.14
C THR A 84 -9.73 9.98 10.66
N ASP A 85 -9.04 8.93 10.21
CA ASP A 85 -9.24 7.58 10.72
C ASP A 85 -8.09 7.21 11.69
N PRO A 86 -8.39 7.05 12.99
CA PRO A 86 -7.38 6.79 14.02
C PRO A 86 -6.63 5.46 13.82
N THR A 87 -7.18 4.51 13.06
CA THR A 87 -6.49 3.22 12.81
C THR A 87 -5.47 3.31 11.69
N ARG A 88 -5.49 4.38 10.89
CA ARG A 88 -4.60 4.57 9.73
C ARG A 88 -4.11 6.00 9.55
N ASN A 89 -4.12 6.80 10.62
CA ASN A 89 -3.45 8.10 10.68
C ASN A 89 -2.10 8.04 11.41
N THR A 90 -1.68 6.87 11.89
CA THR A 90 -0.38 6.62 12.52
C THR A 90 0.32 5.43 11.89
N ILE A 91 1.63 5.32 12.11
CA ILE A 91 2.45 4.20 11.62
C ILE A 91 2.24 2.89 12.42
N LEU A 92 1.58 2.96 13.59
CA LEU A 92 1.47 1.85 14.54
C LEU A 92 0.87 0.57 13.93
N HIS A 93 0.01 0.72 12.92
CA HIS A 93 -0.67 -0.38 12.26
C HIS A 93 -0.06 -0.78 10.91
N LEU A 94 0.90 0.01 10.38
CA LEU A 94 1.43 -0.18 9.04
C LEU A 94 2.07 -1.56 8.87
N VAL A 95 3.07 -1.88 9.69
CA VAL A 95 3.87 -3.11 9.56
C VAL A 95 3.01 -4.36 9.75
N ALA A 96 2.20 -4.39 10.81
CA ALA A 96 1.31 -5.52 11.09
C ALA A 96 0.28 -5.75 9.97
N THR A 97 -0.21 -4.66 9.36
CA THR A 97 -1.17 -4.72 8.25
C THR A 97 -0.54 -5.25 6.96
N LEU A 98 0.68 -4.83 6.64
CA LEU A 98 1.41 -5.34 5.47
C LEU A 98 1.80 -6.81 5.66
N ALA A 99 2.29 -7.18 6.85
CA ALA A 99 2.63 -8.56 7.19
C ALA A 99 1.40 -9.49 7.08
N TYR A 100 0.24 -9.05 7.56
CA TYR A 100 -1.00 -9.81 7.43
C TYR A 100 -1.38 -10.05 5.96
N GLN A 101 -1.36 -9.01 5.11
CA GLN A 101 -1.64 -9.15 3.67
C GLN A 101 -0.65 -10.08 2.97
N LEU A 102 0.64 -9.97 3.33
CA LEU A 102 1.72 -10.81 2.82
C LEU A 102 1.48 -12.30 3.13
N VAL A 103 1.14 -12.65 4.37
CA VAL A 103 0.85 -14.04 4.76
C VAL A 103 -0.38 -14.60 4.02
N LEU A 104 -1.39 -13.77 3.77
CA LEU A 104 -2.56 -14.20 2.99
C LEU A 104 -2.21 -14.47 1.53
N LEU A 105 -1.30 -13.69 0.95
CA LEU A 105 -0.88 -13.85 -0.45
C LEU A 105 0.11 -14.99 -0.66
N VAL A 106 1.09 -15.13 0.25
CA VAL A 106 2.16 -16.12 0.17
C VAL A 106 2.22 -16.88 1.51
N PRO A 107 1.41 -17.93 1.71
CA PRO A 107 1.32 -18.62 3.00
C PRO A 107 2.67 -19.16 3.52
N ASP A 108 3.60 -19.50 2.63
CA ASP A 108 4.91 -20.08 2.97
C ASP A 108 5.81 -19.14 3.79
N ILE A 109 5.58 -17.82 3.77
CA ILE A 109 6.37 -16.88 4.58
C ILE A 109 5.84 -16.74 6.01
N LYS A 110 4.73 -17.39 6.35
CA LYS A 110 4.08 -17.28 7.66
C LYS A 110 5.04 -17.58 8.80
N ASP A 111 5.76 -18.70 8.72
CA ASP A 111 6.65 -19.14 9.80
C ASP A 111 7.85 -18.19 9.94
N LEU A 112 8.32 -17.59 8.84
CA LEU A 112 9.37 -16.56 8.87
C LEU A 112 8.90 -15.30 9.60
N ILE A 113 7.68 -14.84 9.32
CA ILE A 113 7.10 -13.66 9.98
C ILE A 113 6.83 -13.94 11.45
N VAL A 114 6.27 -15.11 11.78
CA VAL A 114 6.03 -15.52 13.17
C VAL A 114 7.34 -15.60 13.95
N GLY A 115 8.37 -16.25 13.40
CA GLY A 115 9.68 -16.32 14.03
C GLY A 115 10.33 -14.94 14.25
N ALA A 116 10.16 -14.00 13.31
CA ALA A 116 10.64 -12.62 13.47
C ALA A 116 9.92 -11.89 14.63
N ILE A 117 8.62 -12.12 14.80
CA ILE A 117 7.84 -11.54 15.90
C ILE A 117 8.23 -12.18 17.24
N GLU A 118 8.39 -13.50 17.28
CA GLU A 118 8.78 -14.23 18.50
C GLU A 118 10.19 -13.87 18.97
N SER A 119 11.12 -13.65 18.03
CA SER A 119 12.49 -13.25 18.34
C SER A 119 12.63 -11.78 18.75
N ASN A 120 11.66 -10.92 18.41
CA ASN A 120 11.62 -9.52 18.84
C ASN A 120 10.21 -9.11 19.33
N PRO A 121 9.91 -9.32 20.62
CA PRO A 121 8.62 -8.93 21.22
C PRO A 121 8.31 -7.42 21.14
N LEU A 122 9.31 -6.58 20.87
CA LEU A 122 9.15 -5.13 20.74
C LEU A 122 8.97 -4.66 19.29
N ILE A 123 8.91 -5.56 18.30
CA ILE A 123 8.81 -5.20 16.88
C ILE A 123 7.59 -4.32 16.52
N PHE A 124 6.58 -4.26 17.39
CA PHE A 124 5.37 -3.45 17.24
C PHE A 124 5.18 -2.40 18.35
N ASN A 125 6.20 -2.16 19.18
CA ASN A 125 6.15 -1.15 20.24
C ASN A 125 6.98 0.08 19.88
#